data_AF-A0A254RDL8-F1
#
_entry.id   AF-A0A254RDL8-F1
#
_cell.length_a   1.000
_cell.length_b   1.000
_cell.length_c   1.000
_cell.angle_alpha   90.00
_cell.angle_beta   90.00
_cell.angle_gamma   90.00
#
_symmetry.space_group_name_H-M   'P 1'
#
loop_
_entity.id
_entity.type
_entity.pdbx_description
1 polymer ?
#
loop_
_entity_poly.entity_id
_entity_poly.type
_entity_poly.pdbx_seq_one_letter_code
_entity_poly.pdbx_strand_id
1 'polypeptide(L)'
;MKSKLFAIKLTTLLASLTLFAGCAGSSNGDDLEVPTNLPPICRDIDFVANPDMREMCGVRKAHNKAYKNIPQQRYLIKPSETSIVKTGNKLELRFQNSLPLYLDGPIVNEILFNQEKRLEKIKNNYDYHEIYNKESKERTRIFKMGIPTDLGGTYEFCFRIPEAKGNARTRNRAMGNNIERMNCEDFEAIIAADKASKGL
;
A
#
# COMPACT_ATOMS: atom_id res chain seq x y z
N MET A 1 -38.60 -63.01 30.65
CA MET A 1 -38.83 -62.04 29.56
C MET A 1 -38.90 -60.60 30.10
N LYS A 2 -37.81 -59.94 30.56
CA LYS A 2 -37.86 -58.53 31.00
C LYS A 2 -36.52 -57.74 30.91
N SER A 3 -35.53 -58.14 30.09
CA SER A 3 -34.24 -57.40 30.03
C SER A 3 -33.90 -56.73 28.69
N LYS A 4 -34.68 -56.93 27.62
CA LYS A 4 -34.34 -56.42 26.28
C LYS A 4 -34.95 -55.06 25.91
N LEU A 5 -35.83 -54.51 26.76
CA LEU A 5 -36.58 -53.27 26.44
C LEU A 5 -35.93 -51.97 26.93
N PHE A 6 -34.91 -52.03 27.79
CA PHE A 6 -34.26 -50.82 28.32
C PHE A 6 -33.09 -50.31 27.47
N ALA A 7 -32.52 -51.14 26.58
CA ALA A 7 -31.34 -50.76 25.79
C ALA A 7 -31.67 -49.86 24.58
N ILE A 8 -32.94 -49.82 24.14
CA ILE A 8 -33.33 -49.13 22.89
C ILE A 8 -33.69 -47.65 23.14
N LYS A 9 -34.03 -47.26 24.37
CA LYS A 9 -34.39 -45.87 24.70
C LYS A 9 -33.22 -44.98 25.11
N LEU A 10 -32.03 -45.53 25.36
CA LEU A 10 -30.86 -44.75 25.76
C LEU A 10 -29.96 -44.35 24.58
N THR A 11 -30.05 -45.06 23.46
CA THR A 11 -29.26 -44.78 22.25
C THR A 11 -29.87 -43.69 21.36
N THR A 12 -31.14 -43.33 21.55
CA THR A 12 -31.81 -42.27 20.78
C THR A 12 -31.65 -40.88 21.38
N LEU A 13 -31.15 -40.75 22.62
CA LEU A 13 -30.93 -39.44 23.26
C LEU A 13 -29.49 -38.91 23.10
N LEU A 14 -28.53 -39.76 22.75
CA LEU A 14 -27.12 -39.36 22.58
C LEU A 14 -26.77 -38.88 21.15
N ALA A 15 -27.64 -39.12 20.17
CA ALA A 15 -27.40 -38.76 18.77
C ALA A 15 -27.74 -37.30 18.43
N SER A 16 -28.41 -36.57 19.33
CA SER A 16 -28.87 -35.19 19.10
C SER A 16 -27.94 -34.10 19.67
N LEU A 17 -26.81 -34.47 20.30
CA LEU A 17 -25.89 -33.50 20.92
C LEU A 17 -24.65 -33.15 20.08
N THR A 18 -24.43 -33.80 18.93
CA THR A 18 -23.23 -33.59 18.11
C THR A 18 -23.40 -32.56 16.98
N LEU A 19 -24.59 -31.96 16.83
CA LEU A 19 -24.87 -30.98 15.77
C LEU A 19 -24.58 -29.51 16.16
N PHE A 20 -24.06 -29.26 17.36
CA PHE A 20 -23.62 -27.93 17.80
C PHE A 20 -22.09 -27.78 17.90
N ALA A 21 -21.32 -28.65 17.26
CA ALA A 21 -19.94 -28.33 16.93
C ALA A 21 -19.98 -27.23 15.86
N GLY A 22 -20.06 -25.98 16.33
CA GLY A 22 -20.12 -24.80 15.51
C GLY A 22 -19.05 -24.86 14.44
N CYS A 23 -19.47 -24.58 13.20
CA CYS A 23 -18.57 -24.18 12.15
C CYS A 23 -17.89 -22.87 12.59
N ALA A 24 -16.85 -22.98 13.42
CA ALA A 24 -15.81 -21.96 13.52
C ALA A 24 -15.10 -22.00 12.15
N GLY A 25 -15.71 -21.34 11.17
CA GLY A 25 -15.12 -21.17 9.86
C GLY A 25 -13.80 -20.44 10.05
N SER A 26 -12.71 -21.19 9.89
CA SER A 26 -11.37 -20.65 9.71
C SER A 26 -11.40 -19.82 8.43
N SER A 27 -11.82 -18.55 8.52
CA SER A 27 -11.73 -17.64 7.39
C SER A 27 -10.27 -17.23 7.28
N ASN A 28 -9.57 -17.75 6.27
CA ASN A 28 -8.16 -17.46 5.99
C ASN A 28 -7.90 -16.00 5.55
N GLY A 29 -8.79 -15.05 5.89
CA GLY A 29 -8.65 -13.63 5.57
C GLY A 29 -9.00 -13.25 4.13
N ASP A 30 -9.13 -14.22 3.22
CA ASP A 30 -9.40 -13.97 1.79
C ASP A 30 -10.70 -13.21 1.50
N ASP A 31 -11.66 -13.25 2.44
CA ASP A 31 -12.93 -12.54 2.33
C ASP A 31 -12.91 -11.15 3.00
N LEU A 32 -11.75 -10.66 3.47
CA LEU A 32 -11.64 -9.36 4.12
C LEU A 32 -11.41 -8.23 3.10
N GLU A 33 -12.31 -7.26 3.14
CA GLU A 33 -12.24 -6.01 2.41
C GLU A 33 -11.54 -4.96 3.25
N VAL A 34 -10.27 -4.72 2.96
CA VAL A 34 -9.45 -3.75 3.70
C VAL A 34 -9.35 -2.44 2.90
N PRO A 35 -9.85 -1.30 3.42
CA PRO A 35 -9.75 -0.01 2.75
C PRO A 35 -8.31 0.40 2.43
N THR A 36 -8.12 1.25 1.41
CA THR A 36 -6.80 1.79 1.05
C THR A 36 -6.36 2.96 1.94
N ASN A 37 -7.28 3.78 2.42
CA ASN A 37 -6.95 4.97 3.21
C ASN A 37 -6.90 4.70 4.72
N LEU A 38 -6.30 3.58 5.14
CA LEU A 38 -6.26 3.24 6.56
C LEU A 38 -5.60 4.34 7.41
N PRO A 39 -6.19 4.69 8.57
CA PRO A 39 -5.55 5.52 9.57
C PRO A 39 -4.18 4.96 9.97
N PRO A 40 -3.19 5.78 10.36
CA PRO A 40 -1.85 5.31 10.71
C PRO A 40 -1.81 4.13 11.69
N ILE A 41 -2.69 4.13 12.69
CA ILE A 41 -2.81 3.06 13.70
C ILE A 41 -3.26 1.72 13.11
N CYS A 42 -3.94 1.71 11.96
CA CYS A 42 -4.55 0.55 11.34
C CYS A 42 -3.70 -0.11 10.24
N ARG A 43 -2.57 0.48 9.84
CA ARG A 43 -1.85 0.11 8.60
C ARG A 43 -1.09 -1.22 8.68
N ASP A 44 -0.62 -1.57 9.87
CA ASP A 44 0.27 -2.72 10.10
C ASP A 44 -0.43 -3.83 10.92
N ILE A 45 -1.77 -3.80 11.00
CA ILE A 45 -2.56 -4.76 11.78
C ILE A 45 -2.91 -5.96 10.91
N ASP A 46 -2.58 -7.16 11.40
CA ASP A 46 -3.20 -8.37 10.88
C ASP A 46 -4.65 -8.46 11.39
N PHE A 47 -5.59 -8.13 10.52
CA PHE A 47 -7.01 -8.19 10.82
C PHE A 47 -7.53 -9.62 10.94
N VAL A 48 -6.83 -10.66 10.46
CA VAL A 48 -7.22 -12.06 10.72
C VAL A 48 -6.98 -12.40 12.19
N ALA A 49 -5.76 -12.12 12.68
CA ALA A 49 -5.39 -12.32 14.08
C ALA A 49 -6.13 -11.38 15.05
N ASN A 50 -6.47 -10.16 14.62
CA ASN A 50 -7.12 -9.14 15.44
C ASN A 50 -8.50 -8.76 14.88
N PRO A 51 -9.53 -9.61 15.05
CA PRO A 51 -10.86 -9.37 14.50
C PRO A 51 -11.53 -8.11 15.09
N ASP A 52 -11.24 -7.75 16.33
CA ASP A 52 -11.85 -6.60 17.02
C ASP A 52 -11.46 -5.27 16.39
N MET A 53 -10.25 -5.20 15.82
CA MET A 53 -9.75 -4.00 15.13
C MET A 53 -10.39 -3.81 13.75
N ARG A 54 -11.12 -4.80 13.22
CA ARG A 54 -11.73 -4.71 11.89
C ARG A 54 -12.75 -3.59 11.81
N GLU A 55 -13.69 -3.54 12.76
CA GLU A 55 -14.74 -2.53 12.78
C GLU A 55 -14.16 -1.12 12.97
N MET A 56 -13.22 -0.98 13.91
CA MET A 56 -12.51 0.26 14.21
C MET A 56 -11.73 0.81 13.00
N CYS A 57 -11.15 -0.07 12.19
CA CYS A 57 -10.39 0.28 11.00
C CYS A 57 -11.23 0.24 9.71
N GLY A 58 -12.54 0.05 9.80
CA GLY A 58 -13.46 0.01 8.67
C GLY A 58 -13.30 -1.21 7.74
N VAL A 59 -12.63 -2.26 8.19
CA VAL A 59 -12.46 -3.53 7.46
C VAL A 59 -13.74 -4.34 7.54
N ARG A 60 -14.27 -4.74 6.38
CA ARG A 60 -15.54 -5.48 6.28
C ARG A 60 -15.30 -6.89 5.74
N LYS A 61 -16.21 -7.82 6.03
CA LYS A 61 -16.23 -9.13 5.34
C LYS A 61 -17.03 -8.98 4.05
N ALA A 62 -16.40 -9.27 2.91
CA ALA A 62 -17.08 -9.35 1.61
C ALA A 62 -18.15 -10.43 1.67
N HIS A 63 -19.42 -10.06 1.54
CA HIS A 63 -20.50 -11.06 1.46
C HIS A 63 -20.68 -11.60 0.03
N ASN A 64 -20.13 -10.90 -0.97
CA ASN A 64 -20.22 -11.26 -2.38
C ASN A 64 -18.83 -11.25 -3.04
N LYS A 65 -18.40 -12.37 -3.63
CA LYS A 65 -17.12 -12.51 -4.36
C LYS A 65 -16.97 -11.57 -5.58
N ALA A 66 -18.03 -10.87 -5.97
CA ALA A 66 -18.06 -9.98 -7.14
C ALA A 66 -17.30 -8.66 -6.92
N TYR A 67 -17.07 -8.22 -5.67
CA TYR A 67 -16.37 -6.97 -5.35
C TYR A 67 -14.85 -7.15 -5.15
N LYS A 68 -14.20 -8.04 -5.92
CA LYS A 68 -12.75 -8.28 -5.82
C LYS A 68 -11.86 -7.14 -6.37
N ASN A 69 -12.44 -6.07 -6.91
CA ASN A 69 -11.70 -4.91 -7.42
C ASN A 69 -11.35 -3.89 -6.31
N ILE A 70 -11.08 -4.36 -5.10
CA ILE A 70 -10.64 -3.48 -4.02
C ILE A 70 -9.17 -3.13 -4.27
N PRO A 71 -8.83 -1.84 -4.35
CA PRO A 71 -7.46 -1.45 -4.59
C PRO A 71 -6.57 -1.99 -3.48
N GLN A 72 -5.48 -2.65 -3.87
CA GLN A 72 -4.56 -3.29 -2.93
C GLN A 72 -3.41 -2.34 -2.64
N GLN A 73 -3.02 -2.19 -1.38
CA GLN A 73 -2.05 -1.16 -1.00
C GLN A 73 -0.91 -1.71 -0.13
N ARG A 74 0.30 -1.21 -0.40
CA ARG A 74 1.51 -1.39 0.43
C ARG A 74 2.19 -0.06 0.67
N TYR A 75 2.77 0.12 1.84
CA TYR A 75 3.46 1.36 2.20
C TYR A 75 4.96 1.27 1.93
N LEU A 76 5.56 2.38 1.55
CA LEU A 76 7.01 2.54 1.44
C LEU A 76 7.58 3.07 2.75
N ILE A 77 8.88 2.87 2.97
CA ILE A 77 9.57 3.48 4.12
C ILE A 77 9.87 4.96 3.84
N LYS A 78 10.27 5.32 2.62
CA LYS A 78 10.63 6.70 2.25
C LYS A 78 9.97 7.16 0.95
N PRO A 79 9.57 8.43 0.84
CA PRO A 79 9.29 9.32 1.96
C PRO A 79 8.11 8.76 2.78
N SER A 80 7.99 9.19 4.04
CA SER A 80 6.94 8.69 4.93
C SER A 80 5.55 8.87 4.32
N GLU A 81 4.64 7.93 4.63
CA GLU A 81 3.24 7.99 4.18
C GLU A 81 3.06 7.91 2.64
N THR A 82 4.08 7.44 1.94
CA THR A 82 4.01 7.06 0.53
C THR A 82 3.52 5.62 0.41
N SER A 83 2.68 5.34 -0.58
CA SER A 83 2.18 3.99 -0.83
C SER A 83 2.17 3.61 -2.30
N ILE A 84 2.25 2.30 -2.56
CA ILE A 84 1.97 1.70 -3.86
C ILE A 84 0.57 1.11 -3.79
N VAL A 85 -0.27 1.46 -4.75
CA VAL A 85 -1.64 0.98 -4.87
C VAL A 85 -1.83 0.28 -6.20
N LYS A 86 -2.30 -0.96 -6.16
CA LYS A 86 -2.71 -1.72 -7.34
C LYS A 86 -4.21 -1.55 -7.57
N THR A 87 -4.57 -1.00 -8.72
CA THR A 87 -5.95 -0.82 -9.17
C THR A 87 -6.13 -1.54 -10.50
N GLY A 88 -6.69 -2.74 -10.47
CA GLY A 88 -6.76 -3.61 -11.65
C GLY A 88 -5.37 -3.97 -12.16
N ASN A 89 -5.08 -3.61 -13.42
CA ASN A 89 -3.79 -3.85 -14.07
C ASN A 89 -2.81 -2.67 -13.99
N LYS A 90 -3.13 -1.65 -13.18
CA LYS A 90 -2.28 -0.46 -13.02
C LYS A 90 -1.66 -0.44 -11.62
N LEU A 91 -0.45 0.09 -11.56
CA LEU A 91 0.26 0.34 -10.33
C LEU A 91 0.44 1.84 -10.15
N GLU A 92 0.04 2.36 -9.00
CA GLU A 92 0.08 3.78 -8.67
C GLU A 92 1.01 4.02 -7.50
N LEU A 93 1.93 4.96 -7.64
CA LEU A 93 2.70 5.54 -6.56
C LEU A 93 1.97 6.77 -6.03
N ARG A 94 1.60 6.75 -4.76
CA ARG A 94 0.83 7.81 -4.12
C ARG A 94 1.66 8.45 -3.02
N PHE A 95 1.98 9.73 -3.17
CA PHE A 95 2.53 10.55 -2.09
C PHE A 95 1.41 11.34 -1.42
N GLN A 96 1.64 11.74 -0.18
CA GLN A 96 0.73 12.65 0.50
C GLN A 96 0.57 13.96 -0.27
N ASN A 97 -0.67 14.44 -0.35
CA ASN A 97 -1.01 15.72 -0.95
C ASN A 97 -0.41 15.86 -2.36
N SER A 98 -0.47 14.80 -3.16
CA SER A 98 -0.03 14.78 -4.56
C SER A 98 -1.00 13.95 -5.39
N LEU A 99 -1.00 14.15 -6.71
CA LEU A 99 -1.73 13.26 -7.61
C LEU A 99 -1.01 11.90 -7.71
N PRO A 100 -1.75 10.78 -7.85
CA PRO A 100 -1.14 9.48 -8.09
C PRO A 100 -0.26 9.48 -9.35
N LEU A 101 0.91 8.86 -9.26
CA LEU A 101 1.81 8.66 -10.40
C LEU A 101 1.76 7.20 -10.85
N TYR A 102 1.57 6.95 -12.14
CA TYR A 102 1.55 5.59 -12.66
C TYR A 102 2.97 5.02 -12.79
N LEU A 103 3.14 3.81 -12.26
CA LEU A 103 4.35 3.01 -12.44
C LEU A 103 4.09 1.99 -13.55
N ASP A 104 4.84 2.12 -14.63
CA ASP A 104 4.75 1.25 -15.80
C ASP A 104 5.94 0.30 -15.86
N GLY A 105 5.79 -0.78 -16.63
CA GLY A 105 6.82 -1.79 -16.84
C GLY A 105 6.60 -3.08 -16.04
N PRO A 106 7.60 -3.97 -15.97
CA PRO A 106 7.45 -5.29 -15.36
C PRO A 106 7.07 -5.25 -13.86
N ILE A 107 7.48 -4.18 -13.15
CA ILE A 107 7.17 -3.94 -11.74
C ILE A 107 5.69 -4.13 -11.37
N VAL A 108 4.75 -3.86 -12.29
CA VAL A 108 3.30 -4.01 -12.10
C VAL A 108 2.91 -5.43 -11.66
N ASN A 109 3.67 -6.43 -12.12
CA ASN A 109 3.42 -7.85 -11.85
C ASN A 109 4.41 -8.47 -10.85
N GLU A 110 5.46 -7.73 -10.48
CA GLU A 110 6.50 -8.24 -9.58
C GLU A 110 6.31 -7.81 -8.11
N ILE A 111 5.39 -6.88 -7.84
CA ILE A 111 4.97 -6.51 -6.48
C ILE A 111 3.74 -7.31 -6.08
N LEU A 112 3.86 -8.05 -5.00
CA LEU A 112 2.82 -8.87 -4.41
C LEU A 112 2.05 -8.06 -3.35
N PHE A 113 0.74 -8.31 -3.30
CA PHE A 113 -0.21 -7.61 -2.42
C PHE A 113 -1.08 -8.58 -1.60
N ASN A 114 -0.59 -9.81 -1.39
CA ASN A 114 -1.24 -10.75 -0.48
C ASN A 114 -1.19 -10.21 0.97
N GLN A 115 -1.98 -10.81 1.87
CA GLN A 115 -2.16 -10.29 3.23
C GLN A 115 -0.84 -10.16 4.00
N GLU A 116 0.04 -11.15 3.92
CA GLU A 116 1.37 -11.13 4.54
C GLU A 116 2.20 -9.94 4.04
N LYS A 117 2.30 -9.77 2.71
CA LYS A 117 3.07 -8.69 2.10
C LYS A 117 2.49 -7.30 2.38
N ARG A 118 1.18 -7.20 2.65
CA ARG A 118 0.55 -5.91 3.00
C ARG A 118 0.99 -5.35 4.35
N LEU A 119 1.39 -6.22 5.27
CA LEU A 119 1.91 -5.82 6.59
C LEU A 119 3.38 -5.38 6.49
N GLU A 120 4.08 -5.79 5.43
CA GLU A 120 5.47 -5.43 5.19
C GLU A 120 5.61 -4.12 4.42
N LYS A 121 6.29 -3.14 5.04
CA LYS A 121 6.71 -1.91 4.34
C LYS A 121 7.82 -2.21 3.34
N ILE A 122 7.69 -1.65 2.13
CA ILE A 122 8.70 -1.77 1.07
C ILE A 122 9.89 -0.90 1.43
N LYS A 123 11.05 -1.54 1.62
CA LYS A 123 12.33 -0.89 1.96
C LYS A 123 12.97 -0.24 0.73
N ASN A 124 12.39 0.85 0.26
CA ASN A 124 12.87 1.54 -0.93
C ASN A 124 14.06 2.47 -0.63
N ASN A 125 14.85 2.74 -1.65
CA ASN A 125 15.85 3.81 -1.65
C ASN A 125 15.18 5.13 -2.03
N TYR A 126 15.68 6.23 -1.47
CA TYR A 126 15.19 7.58 -1.72
C TYR A 126 16.36 8.56 -1.62
N ASP A 127 16.67 9.20 -2.75
CA ASP A 127 17.69 10.25 -2.85
C ASP A 127 17.02 11.56 -3.25
N TYR A 128 17.20 12.61 -2.46
CA TYR A 128 16.54 13.91 -2.64
C TYR A 128 17.56 15.03 -2.72
N HIS A 129 17.43 15.86 -3.74
CA HIS A 129 18.29 17.02 -3.96
C HIS A 129 17.46 18.29 -4.10
N GLU A 130 17.92 19.34 -3.42
CA GLU A 130 17.40 20.69 -3.55
C GLU A 130 18.53 21.60 -4.01
N ILE A 131 18.46 22.00 -5.27
CA ILE A 131 19.50 22.76 -5.96
C ILE A 131 19.01 24.20 -6.10
N TYR A 132 19.80 25.13 -5.61
CA TYR A 132 19.53 26.56 -5.72
C TYR A 132 20.48 27.20 -6.72
N ASN A 133 19.95 27.71 -7.83
CA ASN A 133 20.74 28.48 -8.78
C ASN A 133 20.79 29.94 -8.34
N LYS A 134 21.99 30.47 -8.07
CA LYS A 134 22.16 31.85 -7.58
C LYS A 134 21.85 32.90 -8.64
N GLU A 135 22.07 32.59 -9.92
CA GLU A 135 21.88 33.51 -11.04
C GLU A 135 20.40 33.64 -11.40
N SER A 136 19.72 32.52 -11.63
CA SER A 136 18.28 32.52 -11.93
C SER A 136 17.40 32.67 -10.69
N LYS A 137 17.97 32.51 -9.48
CA LYS A 137 17.26 32.45 -8.19
C LYS A 137 16.20 31.34 -8.13
N GLU A 138 16.23 30.38 -9.04
CA GLU A 138 15.30 29.27 -9.10
C GLU A 138 15.76 28.11 -8.21
N ARG A 139 14.80 27.41 -7.60
CA ARG A 139 15.03 26.22 -6.81
C ARG A 139 14.52 24.99 -7.56
N THR A 140 15.43 24.11 -7.90
CA THR A 140 15.12 22.81 -8.48
C THR A 140 15.10 21.75 -7.39
N ARG A 141 13.95 21.11 -7.19
CA ARG A 141 13.78 19.97 -6.28
C ARG A 141 13.56 18.72 -7.10
N ILE A 142 14.43 17.73 -6.95
CA ILE A 142 14.38 16.46 -7.67
C ILE A 142 14.64 15.31 -6.69
N PHE A 143 14.10 14.15 -6.99
CA PHE A 143 14.39 12.95 -6.21
C PHE A 143 14.34 11.69 -7.06
N LYS A 144 15.10 10.69 -6.62
CA LYS A 144 15.20 9.36 -7.20
C LYS A 144 14.74 8.32 -6.19
N MET A 145 13.96 7.36 -6.66
CA MET A 145 13.43 6.27 -5.86
C MET A 145 13.78 4.93 -6.48
N GLY A 146 14.44 4.09 -5.70
CA GLY A 146 14.66 2.68 -6.03
C GLY A 146 13.64 1.81 -5.31
N ILE A 147 12.72 1.20 -6.05
CA ILE A 147 11.66 0.35 -5.50
C ILE A 147 12.03 -1.13 -5.75
N PRO A 148 12.36 -1.90 -4.70
CA PRO A 148 12.60 -3.32 -4.85
C PRO A 148 11.29 -4.09 -5.08
N THR A 149 11.35 -5.19 -5.83
CA THR A 149 10.21 -6.08 -6.09
C THR A 149 10.29 -7.37 -5.29
N ASP A 150 9.16 -8.06 -5.12
CA ASP A 150 9.12 -9.31 -4.37
C ASP A 150 9.67 -10.50 -5.18
N LEU A 151 9.75 -10.37 -6.51
CA LEU A 151 10.34 -11.39 -7.41
C LEU A 151 11.84 -11.24 -7.61
N GLY A 152 12.48 -10.27 -6.96
CA GLY A 152 13.90 -9.97 -7.10
C GLY A 152 14.15 -8.96 -8.22
N GLY A 153 14.67 -7.80 -7.83
CA GLY A 153 14.92 -6.68 -8.74
C GLY A 153 14.69 -5.35 -8.04
N THR A 154 15.21 -4.28 -8.62
CA THR A 154 14.95 -2.90 -8.16
C THR A 154 14.73 -2.02 -9.39
N TYR A 155 13.63 -1.27 -9.39
CA TYR A 155 13.33 -0.31 -10.44
C TYR A 155 13.57 1.11 -9.94
N GLU A 156 14.23 1.91 -10.78
CA GLU A 156 14.52 3.29 -10.47
C GLU A 156 13.51 4.22 -11.14
N PHE A 157 12.99 5.16 -10.37
CA PHE A 157 12.09 6.20 -10.84
C PHE A 157 12.59 7.56 -10.38
N CYS A 158 12.65 8.51 -11.30
CA CYS A 158 13.14 9.85 -11.04
C CYS A 158 12.02 10.87 -11.23
N PHE A 159 12.00 11.87 -10.36
CA PHE A 159 10.91 12.83 -10.27
C PHE A 159 11.43 14.24 -10.02
N ARG A 160 10.67 15.22 -10.50
CA ARG A 160 10.85 16.65 -10.24
C ARG A 160 9.66 17.18 -9.46
N ILE A 161 9.93 18.08 -8.53
CA ILE A 161 8.91 18.86 -7.81
C ILE A 161 9.00 20.31 -8.30
N PRO A 162 8.13 20.73 -9.23
CA PRO A 162 8.05 22.10 -9.72
C PRO A 162 7.85 23.10 -8.57
N GLU A 163 8.26 24.34 -8.78
CA GLU A 163 7.89 25.41 -7.88
C GLU A 163 6.40 25.73 -7.97
N ALA A 164 5.78 25.95 -6.80
CA ALA A 164 4.39 26.37 -6.73
C ALA A 164 4.27 27.82 -7.25
N LYS A 165 3.68 27.98 -8.45
CA LYS A 165 3.43 29.30 -9.05
C LYS A 165 2.22 29.98 -8.37
N GLY A 166 2.36 31.25 -7.97
CA GLY A 166 1.26 32.10 -7.47
C GLY A 166 1.41 32.64 -6.04
N ASN A 167 0.41 33.40 -5.58
CA ASN A 167 0.36 34.02 -4.25
C ASN A 167 0.29 32.98 -3.12
N ALA A 168 0.81 33.30 -1.92
CA ALA A 168 0.87 32.36 -0.79
C ALA A 168 -0.47 31.70 -0.44
N ARG A 169 -1.59 32.43 -0.58
CA ARG A 169 -2.96 31.92 -0.36
C ARG A 169 -3.40 30.91 -1.42
N THR A 170 -2.97 31.06 -2.67
CA THR A 170 -3.26 30.10 -3.76
C THR A 170 -2.30 28.91 -3.73
N ARG A 171 -1.04 29.07 -3.29
CA ARG A 171 -0.07 27.97 -3.15
C ARG A 171 -0.52 26.86 -2.18
N ASN A 172 -1.27 27.20 -1.13
CA ASN A 172 -1.77 26.21 -0.16
C ASN A 172 -3.12 25.57 -0.56
N ARG A 173 -3.83 26.17 -1.53
CA ARG A 173 -5.22 25.81 -1.86
C ARG A 173 -5.37 25.19 -3.25
N ALA A 174 -4.43 25.48 -4.15
CA ALA A 174 -4.41 25.02 -5.53
C ALA A 174 -3.33 23.96 -5.70
N MET A 175 -3.77 22.70 -5.76
CA MET A 175 -3.02 21.52 -6.15
C MET A 175 -2.05 21.00 -5.09
N GLY A 176 -2.15 19.70 -4.84
CA GLY A 176 -1.07 18.97 -4.21
C GLY A 176 0.26 19.23 -4.93
N ASN A 177 1.39 18.93 -4.29
CA ASN A 177 2.69 19.02 -4.94
C ASN A 177 2.60 18.30 -6.30
N ASN A 178 2.77 19.04 -7.41
CA ASN A 178 2.65 18.48 -8.75
C ASN A 178 3.93 17.71 -9.05
N ILE A 179 4.06 16.49 -8.54
CA ILE A 179 5.26 15.68 -8.77
C ILE A 179 5.22 15.22 -10.23
N GLU A 180 6.27 15.49 -10.98
CA GLU A 180 6.37 15.16 -12.40
C GLU A 180 7.46 14.10 -12.59
N ARG A 181 7.19 13.11 -13.46
CA ARG A 181 8.18 12.10 -13.82
C ARG A 181 9.25 12.70 -14.73
N MET A 182 10.50 12.33 -14.50
CA MET A 182 11.64 12.69 -15.36
C MET A 182 12.50 11.46 -15.63
N ASN A 183 13.37 11.55 -16.64
CA ASN A 183 14.34 10.48 -16.89
C ASN A 183 15.41 10.47 -15.81
N CYS A 184 15.89 9.28 -15.45
CA CYS A 184 16.96 9.18 -14.47
C CYS A 184 18.31 9.66 -15.01
N GLU A 185 18.53 9.62 -16.32
CA GLU A 185 19.72 10.23 -16.94
C GLU A 185 19.75 11.75 -16.74
N ASP A 186 18.60 12.42 -16.91
CA ASP A 186 18.46 13.86 -16.64
C ASP A 186 18.70 14.19 -15.16
N PHE A 187 18.25 13.31 -14.25
CA PHE A 187 18.49 13.46 -12.81
C PHE A 187 19.98 13.43 -12.49
N GLU A 188 20.71 12.44 -12.99
CA GLU A 188 22.16 12.31 -12.78
C GLU A 188 22.91 13.50 -13.41
N ALA A 189 22.50 13.95 -14.59
CA ALA A 189 23.11 15.10 -15.27
C ALA A 189 22.96 16.40 -14.46
N ILE A 190 21.77 16.65 -13.89
CA ILE A 190 21.52 17.82 -13.04
C ILE A 190 22.40 17.78 -11.79
N ILE A 191 22.52 16.61 -11.15
CA ILE A 191 23.36 16.45 -9.94
C ILE A 191 24.84 16.64 -10.27
N ALA A 192 25.31 16.06 -11.37
CA ALA A 192 26.69 16.23 -11.82
C ALA A 192 27.02 17.71 -12.09
N ALA A 193 26.10 18.44 -12.73
CA ALA A 193 26.27 19.87 -12.98
C ALA A 193 26.32 20.69 -11.67
N ASP A 194 25.45 20.39 -10.70
CA ASP A 194 25.45 21.05 -9.39
C ASP A 194 26.77 20.79 -8.62
N LYS A 195 27.24 19.55 -8.60
CA LYS A 195 28.54 19.19 -7.97
C LYS A 195 29.71 19.93 -8.62
N ALA A 196 29.78 19.92 -9.95
CA ALA A 196 30.79 20.64 -10.70
C ALA A 196 30.76 22.16 -10.41
N SER A 197 29.57 22.76 -10.30
CA SER A 197 29.42 24.19 -9.96
C SER A 197 29.91 24.53 -8.54
N LYS A 198 29.90 23.55 -7.64
CA LYS A 198 30.36 23.67 -6.24
C LYS A 198 31.83 23.25 -6.06
N GLY A 199 32.50 22.77 -7.12
CA GLY A 199 33.86 22.24 -7.05
C GLY A 199 33.97 20.94 -6.24
N LEU A 200 32.89 20.13 -6.22
CA LEU A 200 32.78 18.84 -5.54
C LEU A 200 32.83 17.66 -6.51
#